data_AF-A0A0L7K300-F1
#
_entry.id   AF-A0A0L7K300-F1
#
_cell.length_a   1.000
_cell.length_b   1.000
_cell.length_c   1.000
_cell.angle_alpha   90.00
_cell.angle_beta   90.00
_cell.angle_gamma   90.00
#
_symmetry.space_group_name_H-M   'P 1'
#
loop_
_entity.id
_entity.type
_entity.pdbx_description
1 polymer ?
#
loop_
_entity_poly.entity_id
_entity_poly.type
_entity_poly.pdbx_seq_one_letter_code
_entity_poly.pdbx_strand_id
1 'polypeptide(L)'
;MDTDSMFINQTELYETLTKFLTNIKKDGSERRTIDNYKRKADMLEVYWREYQENHRKMCEFAELDHVYFKKGCFDTVEEVYSNIKEIIDKTIKQLLGVSPRRPEAGEAQPSPDIRTKQQLSVSQRRLEAGATQPQPGPAFVNDVTPQRDDFLPSAGGSSKLDELMKKQNLNFKALLRTVSKTQVDKFENHWQFENALRSLDSRWREIDKLHWEIEGENGSEDINYQELFCEHEETYIELTETINTKMWSVKHRERSAPQMDIPVFHGTYDHWVSFKDLFSEAIDKNPSISNAQKIQFLKSKVAGEAERLIHHLQISSDNYK
;
A
#
# COMPACT_ATOMS: atom_id res chain seq x y z
N MET A 1 30.88 -15.59 -1.58
CA MET A 1 29.58 -16.23 -1.32
C MET A 1 29.42 -17.34 -2.34
N ASP A 2 28.88 -18.50 -1.97
CA ASP A 2 28.76 -19.63 -2.90
C ASP A 2 27.48 -19.51 -3.73
N THR A 3 27.61 -19.09 -4.98
CA THR A 3 26.49 -18.86 -5.92
C THR A 3 25.77 -20.15 -6.30
N ASP A 4 26.46 -21.30 -6.25
CA ASP A 4 25.88 -22.61 -6.56
C ASP A 4 24.90 -23.04 -5.47
N SER A 5 25.27 -22.87 -4.20
CA SER A 5 24.37 -23.10 -3.07
C SER A 5 23.13 -22.19 -3.12
N MET A 6 23.29 -20.94 -3.57
CA MET A 6 22.17 -20.00 -3.73
C MET A 6 21.22 -20.41 -4.85
N PHE A 7 21.77 -20.89 -5.98
CA PHE A 7 20.96 -21.39 -7.08
C PHE A 7 20.18 -22.66 -6.70
N ILE A 8 20.78 -23.55 -5.90
CA ILE A 8 20.09 -24.73 -5.33
C ILE A 8 18.93 -24.27 -4.46
N ASN A 9 19.14 -23.34 -3.53
CA ASN A 9 18.07 -22.81 -2.68
C ASN A 9 16.92 -22.19 -3.49
N GLN A 10 17.24 -21.44 -4.55
CA GLN A 10 16.21 -20.90 -5.45
C GLN A 10 15.41 -21.99 -6.17
N THR A 11 16.08 -23.05 -6.59
CA THR A 11 15.43 -24.21 -7.22
C THR A 11 14.49 -24.93 -6.26
N GLU A 12 14.91 -25.13 -5.00
CA GLU A 12 14.08 -25.74 -3.96
C GLU A 12 12.85 -24.89 -3.59
N LEU A 13 13.02 -23.57 -3.51
CA LEU A 13 11.91 -22.63 -3.27
C LEU A 13 10.91 -22.65 -4.42
N TYR A 14 11.38 -22.68 -5.67
CA TYR A 14 10.52 -22.83 -6.84
C TYR A 14 9.70 -24.13 -6.80
N GLU A 15 10.33 -25.26 -6.49
CA GLU A 15 9.62 -26.53 -6.34
C GLU A 15 8.59 -26.48 -5.20
N THR A 16 8.94 -25.82 -4.10
CA THR A 16 8.06 -25.64 -2.94
C THR A 16 6.81 -24.84 -3.33
N LEU A 17 6.97 -23.73 -4.06
CA LEU A 17 5.87 -22.92 -4.58
C LEU A 17 5.00 -23.71 -5.57
N THR A 18 5.61 -24.50 -6.44
CA THR A 18 4.88 -25.35 -7.40
C THR A 18 4.05 -26.44 -6.70
N LYS A 19 4.62 -27.07 -5.67
CA LYS A 19 3.90 -28.03 -4.81
C LYS A 19 2.77 -27.31 -4.05
N PHE A 20 3.02 -26.11 -3.55
CA PHE A 20 2.04 -25.29 -2.84
C PHE A 20 0.84 -24.92 -3.73
N LEU A 21 1.09 -24.50 -4.98
CA LEU A 21 0.06 -24.25 -6.00
C LEU A 21 -0.77 -25.51 -6.26
N THR A 22 -0.12 -26.66 -6.43
CA THR A 22 -0.80 -27.94 -6.65
C THR A 22 -1.70 -28.31 -5.46
N ASN A 23 -1.23 -28.09 -4.24
CA ASN A 23 -1.97 -28.37 -3.02
C ASN A 23 -3.21 -27.48 -2.89
N ILE A 24 -3.07 -26.18 -3.17
CA ILE A 24 -4.21 -25.24 -3.15
C ILE A 24 -5.27 -25.61 -4.18
N LYS A 25 -4.86 -25.99 -5.40
CA LYS A 25 -5.81 -26.43 -6.45
C LYS A 25 -6.57 -27.71 -6.08
N LYS A 26 -6.05 -28.51 -5.15
CA LYS A 26 -6.62 -29.78 -4.70
C LYS A 26 -7.34 -29.68 -3.34
N ASP A 27 -7.50 -28.49 -2.78
CA ASP A 27 -8.18 -28.32 -1.50
C ASP A 27 -9.64 -28.82 -1.56
N GLY A 28 -9.98 -29.74 -0.66
CA GLY A 28 -11.36 -30.18 -0.47
C GLY A 28 -12.25 -29.10 0.16
N SER A 29 -13.57 -29.25 -0.01
CA SER A 29 -14.59 -28.30 0.50
C SER A 29 -14.48 -28.03 2.00
N GLU A 30 -14.13 -29.03 2.81
CA GLU A 30 -13.98 -28.92 4.27
C GLU A 30 -12.84 -27.98 4.71
N ARG A 31 -11.77 -27.87 3.91
CA ARG A 31 -10.62 -27.00 4.20
C ARG A 31 -10.78 -25.60 3.61
N ARG A 32 -11.88 -25.34 2.92
CA ARG A 32 -12.16 -24.09 2.24
C ARG A 32 -12.72 -23.06 3.21
N THR A 33 -11.91 -22.66 4.19
CA THR A 33 -12.25 -21.66 5.21
C THR A 33 -11.38 -20.42 5.08
N ILE A 34 -11.91 -19.27 5.50
CA ILE A 34 -11.18 -17.98 5.44
C ILE A 34 -9.85 -18.09 6.20
N ASP A 35 -9.86 -18.68 7.40
CA ASP A 35 -8.67 -18.80 8.23
C ASP A 35 -7.60 -19.73 7.63
N ASN A 36 -8.00 -20.81 6.94
CA ASN A 36 -7.04 -21.67 6.25
C ASN A 36 -6.37 -20.92 5.09
N TYR A 37 -7.14 -20.16 4.32
CA TYR A 37 -6.62 -19.41 3.18
C TYR A 37 -5.80 -18.18 3.60
N LYS A 38 -6.12 -17.55 4.74
CA LYS A 38 -5.25 -16.53 5.35
C LYS A 38 -3.89 -17.09 5.77
N ARG A 39 -3.86 -18.23 6.47
CA ARG A 39 -2.58 -18.90 6.83
C ARG A 39 -1.76 -19.29 5.60
N LYS A 40 -2.43 -19.71 4.53
CA LYS A 40 -1.78 -19.99 3.24
C LYS A 40 -1.22 -18.73 2.59
N ALA A 41 -1.92 -17.59 2.67
CA ALA A 41 -1.41 -16.31 2.22
C ALA A 41 -0.13 -15.93 2.99
N ASP A 42 -0.16 -16.03 4.33
CA ASP A 42 0.99 -15.73 5.17
C ASP A 42 2.21 -16.59 4.81
N MET A 43 1.99 -17.90 4.59
CA MET A 43 3.07 -18.83 4.22
C MET A 43 3.62 -18.57 2.80
N LEU A 44 2.74 -18.19 1.86
CA LEU A 44 3.16 -17.79 0.51
C LEU A 44 4.07 -16.55 0.56
N GLU A 45 3.73 -15.55 1.38
CA GLU A 45 4.54 -14.33 1.54
C GLU A 45 5.91 -14.61 2.16
N VAL A 46 6.01 -15.62 3.05
CA VAL A 46 7.31 -16.06 3.59
C VAL A 46 8.20 -16.65 2.50
N TYR A 47 7.68 -17.60 1.71
CA TYR A 47 8.45 -18.20 0.61
C TYR A 47 8.84 -17.17 -0.46
N TRP A 48 7.93 -16.25 -0.78
CA TRP A 48 8.20 -15.20 -1.77
C TRP A 48 9.31 -14.25 -1.30
N ARG A 49 9.26 -13.81 -0.05
CA ARG A 49 10.29 -12.94 0.52
C ARG A 49 11.67 -13.60 0.51
N GLU A 50 11.74 -14.87 0.86
CA GLU A 50 12.98 -15.64 0.83
C GLU A 50 13.53 -15.76 -0.59
N TYR A 51 12.66 -16.01 -1.57
CA TYR A 51 13.03 -16.07 -2.98
C TYR A 51 13.56 -14.72 -3.50
N GLN A 52 12.88 -13.61 -3.17
CA GLN A 52 13.32 -12.26 -3.55
C GLN A 52 14.67 -11.90 -2.93
N GLU A 53 14.89 -12.26 -1.66
CA GLU A 53 16.16 -12.02 -0.98
C GLU A 53 17.31 -12.80 -1.62
N ASN A 54 17.07 -14.06 -1.97
CA ASN A 54 18.04 -14.87 -2.69
C ASN A 54 18.27 -14.33 -4.11
N HIS A 55 17.24 -13.78 -4.77
CA HIS A 55 17.37 -13.18 -6.10
C HIS A 55 18.24 -11.94 -6.06
N ARG A 56 18.03 -11.05 -5.07
CA ARG A 56 18.86 -9.87 -4.86
C ARG A 56 20.34 -10.24 -4.71
N LYS A 57 20.63 -11.27 -3.93
CA LYS A 57 22.00 -11.79 -3.78
C LYS A 57 22.54 -12.42 -5.06
N MET A 58 21.70 -13.11 -5.85
CA MET A 58 22.11 -13.62 -7.16
C MET A 58 22.49 -12.46 -8.09
N CYS A 59 21.74 -11.36 -8.09
CA CYS A 59 22.08 -10.16 -8.87
C CYS A 59 23.39 -9.50 -8.43
N GLU A 60 23.72 -9.58 -7.14
CA GLU A 60 24.94 -8.97 -6.57
C GLU A 60 26.19 -9.82 -6.80
N PHE A 61 26.07 -11.15 -6.71
CA PHE A 61 27.24 -12.05 -6.64
C PHE A 61 27.40 -13.01 -7.83
N ALA A 62 26.37 -13.27 -8.63
CA ALA A 62 26.46 -14.20 -9.75
C ALA A 62 26.86 -13.48 -11.05
N GLU A 63 27.56 -14.20 -11.94
CA GLU A 63 27.89 -13.68 -13.26
C GLU A 63 26.62 -13.49 -14.10
N LEU A 64 26.58 -12.42 -14.92
CA LEU A 64 25.45 -12.12 -15.81
C LEU A 64 25.13 -13.27 -16.78
N ASP A 65 26.11 -14.11 -17.10
CA ASP A 65 25.96 -15.28 -17.98
C ASP A 65 25.40 -16.54 -17.28
N HIS A 66 25.13 -16.44 -15.97
CA HIS A 66 24.68 -17.56 -15.15
C HIS A 66 23.32 -18.12 -15.60
N VAL A 67 23.14 -19.43 -15.47
CA VAL A 67 21.97 -20.18 -15.95
C VAL A 67 20.64 -19.62 -15.39
N TYR A 68 20.68 -19.11 -14.16
CA TYR A 68 19.54 -18.46 -13.49
C TYR A 68 18.96 -17.29 -14.31
N PHE A 69 19.81 -16.42 -14.87
CA PHE A 69 19.38 -15.25 -15.65
C PHE A 69 18.97 -15.64 -17.06
N LYS A 70 19.75 -16.50 -17.72
CA LYS A 70 19.44 -16.99 -19.09
C LYS A 70 18.09 -17.67 -19.20
N LYS A 71 17.65 -18.35 -18.14
CA LYS A 71 16.38 -19.06 -18.11
C LYS A 71 15.20 -18.20 -17.63
N GLY A 72 15.41 -16.92 -17.28
CA GLY A 72 14.35 -16.08 -16.70
C GLY A 72 13.74 -16.72 -15.45
N CYS A 73 14.58 -17.31 -14.58
CA CYS A 73 14.09 -18.07 -13.43
C CYS A 73 13.23 -17.20 -12.53
N PHE A 74 13.60 -15.93 -12.30
CA PHE A 74 12.81 -15.00 -11.50
C PHE A 74 11.40 -14.80 -12.03
N ASP A 75 11.27 -14.43 -13.32
CA ASP A 75 9.98 -14.17 -13.97
C ASP A 75 9.06 -15.41 -13.90
N THR A 76 9.65 -16.60 -14.09
CA THR A 76 8.92 -17.87 -14.01
C THR A 76 8.34 -18.09 -12.61
N VAL A 77 9.10 -17.80 -11.55
CA VAL A 77 8.63 -17.98 -10.16
C VAL A 77 7.64 -16.89 -9.77
N GLU A 78 7.83 -15.66 -10.26
CA GLU A 78 6.90 -14.55 -10.05
C GLU A 78 5.51 -14.86 -10.62
N GLU A 79 5.44 -15.47 -11.80
CA GLU A 79 4.18 -15.93 -12.40
C GLU A 79 3.49 -16.98 -11.51
N VAL A 80 4.26 -17.95 -10.98
CA VAL A 80 3.75 -18.97 -10.06
C VAL A 80 3.22 -18.35 -8.76
N TYR A 81 3.97 -17.43 -8.15
CA TYR A 81 3.54 -16.70 -6.96
C TYR A 81 2.22 -15.93 -7.21
N SER A 82 2.17 -15.19 -8.32
CA SER A 82 1.00 -14.39 -8.71
C SER A 82 -0.24 -15.26 -8.90
N ASN A 83 -0.08 -16.42 -9.55
CA ASN A 83 -1.15 -17.40 -9.73
C ASN A 83 -1.69 -17.93 -8.39
N ILE A 84 -0.79 -18.30 -7.47
CA ILE A 84 -1.18 -18.76 -6.13
C ILE A 84 -1.96 -17.67 -5.39
N LYS A 85 -1.44 -16.44 -5.39
CA LYS A 85 -2.05 -15.30 -4.72
C LYS A 85 -3.45 -15.01 -5.26
N GLU A 86 -3.62 -15.04 -6.57
CA GLU A 86 -4.92 -14.86 -7.21
C GLU A 86 -5.94 -15.92 -6.77
N ILE A 87 -5.53 -17.20 -6.73
CA ILE A 87 -6.40 -18.29 -6.26
C ILE A 87 -6.82 -18.09 -4.81
N ILE A 88 -5.88 -17.68 -3.95
CA ILE A 88 -6.14 -17.43 -2.53
C ILE A 88 -7.13 -16.27 -2.38
N ASP A 89 -6.85 -15.13 -3.00
CA ASP A 89 -7.70 -13.93 -2.91
C ASP A 89 -9.10 -14.18 -3.46
N LYS A 90 -9.21 -14.85 -4.61
CA LYS A 90 -10.48 -15.23 -5.20
C LYS A 90 -11.28 -16.16 -4.27
N THR A 91 -10.60 -17.11 -3.62
CA THR A 91 -11.27 -18.02 -2.69
C THR A 91 -11.72 -17.31 -1.42
N ILE A 92 -10.90 -16.43 -0.83
CA ILE A 92 -11.28 -15.62 0.33
C ILE A 92 -12.47 -14.72 -0.01
N LYS A 93 -12.45 -14.05 -1.17
CA LYS A 93 -13.58 -13.22 -1.66
C LYS A 93 -14.85 -14.04 -1.82
N GLN A 94 -14.77 -15.25 -2.37
CA GLN A 94 -15.93 -16.15 -2.50
C GLN A 94 -16.47 -16.60 -1.14
N LEU A 95 -15.60 -16.90 -0.18
CA LEU A 95 -16.00 -17.30 1.18
C LEU A 95 -16.61 -16.15 1.99
N LEU A 96 -16.15 -14.92 1.76
CA LEU A 96 -16.76 -13.71 2.30
C LEU A 96 -18.09 -13.37 1.59
N GLY A 97 -18.33 -13.94 0.40
CA GLY A 97 -19.42 -13.61 -0.51
C GLY A 97 -20.57 -14.63 -0.59
N VAL A 98 -20.93 -15.32 0.50
CA VAL A 98 -22.13 -16.18 0.54
C VAL A 98 -23.13 -15.70 1.60
N SER A 99 -24.20 -15.06 1.14
CA SER A 99 -25.54 -15.23 1.73
C SER A 99 -26.55 -15.49 0.62
N PRO A 100 -26.96 -16.75 0.44
CA PRO A 100 -28.32 -17.08 0.07
C PRO A 100 -28.97 -17.75 1.29
N ARG A 101 -29.84 -17.01 1.97
CA ARG A 101 -30.79 -17.61 2.91
C ARG A 101 -31.64 -18.63 2.14
N ARG A 102 -31.66 -19.86 2.65
CA ARG A 102 -32.61 -20.92 2.32
C ARG A 102 -34.04 -20.42 2.59
N PRO A 103 -35.04 -20.65 1.72
CA PRO A 103 -36.42 -20.37 2.07
C PRO A 103 -36.92 -21.45 3.02
N GLU A 104 -37.18 -21.08 4.29
CA GLU A 104 -38.03 -21.87 5.18
C GLU A 104 -39.50 -21.59 4.87
N ALA A 105 -40.29 -22.65 4.93
CA ALA A 105 -41.70 -22.67 4.64
C ALA A 105 -42.56 -22.03 5.74
N GLY A 106 -43.66 -21.40 5.34
CA GLY A 106 -44.85 -21.16 6.18
C GLY A 106 -44.99 -19.75 6.74
N GLU A 107 -45.86 -18.92 6.16
CA GLU A 107 -47.25 -18.72 6.64
C GLU A 107 -47.91 -17.47 6.00
N ALA A 108 -49.14 -17.71 5.53
CA ALA A 108 -50.32 -16.84 5.37
C ALA A 108 -50.24 -15.39 4.82
N GLN A 109 -51.00 -15.22 3.71
CA GLN A 109 -51.68 -14.03 3.12
C GLN A 109 -52.44 -13.11 4.13
N PRO A 110 -53.01 -11.92 3.76
CA PRO A 110 -53.48 -11.49 2.42
C PRO A 110 -53.30 -10.01 2.00
N SER A 111 -53.55 -9.75 0.70
CA SER A 111 -53.81 -8.45 0.05
C SER A 111 -55.09 -7.77 0.59
N PRO A 112 -55.40 -6.48 0.31
CA PRO A 112 -55.81 -6.03 -1.04
C PRO A 112 -55.48 -4.56 -1.44
N ASP A 113 -55.63 -4.33 -2.75
CA ASP A 113 -55.98 -3.11 -3.51
C ASP A 113 -56.00 -1.72 -2.84
N ILE A 114 -55.50 -0.69 -3.57
CA ILE A 114 -56.34 0.40 -4.12
C ILE A 114 -55.55 1.31 -5.09
N ARG A 115 -56.10 1.37 -6.30
CA ARG A 115 -56.20 2.41 -7.33
C ARG A 115 -55.97 3.89 -6.90
N THR A 116 -55.34 4.65 -7.81
CA THR A 116 -55.75 6.01 -8.31
C THR A 116 -54.80 7.19 -8.05
N LYS A 117 -54.21 7.69 -9.16
CA LYS A 117 -53.84 9.08 -9.56
C LYS A 117 -53.00 9.92 -8.58
N GLN A 118 -52.00 10.68 -9.03
CA GLN A 118 -52.20 11.91 -9.82
C GLN A 118 -50.84 12.57 -10.21
N GLN A 119 -50.70 12.88 -11.51
CA GLN A 119 -50.07 14.06 -12.16
C GLN A 119 -48.75 14.66 -11.62
N LEU A 120 -47.66 14.76 -12.39
CA LEU A 120 -47.31 15.69 -13.52
C LEU A 120 -46.18 16.64 -13.09
N SER A 121 -45.05 16.59 -13.78
CA SER A 121 -44.31 17.73 -14.40
C SER A 121 -42.96 17.18 -14.88
N VAL A 122 -42.76 16.95 -16.18
CA VAL A 122 -42.48 17.91 -17.28
C VAL A 122 -41.01 18.34 -17.32
N SER A 123 -40.43 18.20 -18.53
CA SER A 123 -39.13 18.65 -19.04
C SER A 123 -38.05 17.56 -18.95
N GLN A 124 -37.33 17.16 -20.01
CA GLN A 124 -37.02 17.88 -21.25
C GLN A 124 -36.54 16.87 -22.31
N ARG A 125 -36.97 17.10 -23.55
CA ARG A 125 -36.62 16.31 -24.74
C ARG A 125 -35.14 16.45 -25.12
N ARG A 126 -34.52 15.36 -25.55
CA ARG A 126 -33.56 15.34 -26.67
C ARG A 126 -33.93 14.16 -27.58
N LEU A 127 -34.11 14.48 -28.86
CA LEU A 127 -34.47 13.58 -29.95
C LEU A 127 -33.20 12.92 -30.50
N GLU A 128 -33.30 11.64 -30.85
CA GLU A 128 -32.47 11.01 -31.88
C GLU A 128 -33.34 10.39 -32.97
N ALA A 129 -32.76 10.46 -34.17
CA ALA A 129 -32.90 9.56 -35.31
C ALA A 129 -34.21 9.56 -36.12
N GLY A 130 -34.03 9.81 -37.43
CA GLY A 130 -35.02 9.54 -38.46
C GLY A 130 -34.41 9.79 -39.84
N ALA A 131 -33.85 8.73 -40.43
CA ALA A 131 -33.31 8.69 -41.79
C ALA A 131 -34.39 8.82 -42.85
N THR A 132 -34.11 9.49 -43.98
CA THR A 132 -34.67 9.14 -45.31
C THR A 132 -33.84 9.73 -46.44
N GLN A 133 -33.48 8.90 -47.42
CA GLN A 133 -33.03 9.25 -48.79
C GLN A 133 -34.19 8.99 -49.76
N PRO A 134 -34.31 9.67 -50.94
CA PRO A 134 -33.63 9.20 -52.16
C PRO A 134 -33.19 10.28 -53.21
N GLN A 135 -32.43 9.83 -54.22
CA GLN A 135 -31.67 10.50 -55.33
C GLN A 135 -32.52 11.16 -56.48
N PRO A 136 -32.03 11.57 -57.71
CA PRO A 136 -30.68 11.57 -58.38
C PRO A 136 -30.29 12.74 -59.37
N GLY A 137 -28.99 12.80 -59.74
CA GLY A 137 -28.46 13.22 -61.09
C GLY A 137 -27.92 14.66 -61.30
N PRO A 138 -27.22 14.96 -62.43
CA PRO A 138 -25.79 14.70 -62.64
C PRO A 138 -24.93 15.89 -63.18
N ALA A 139 -23.60 15.68 -63.17
CA ALA A 139 -22.54 16.21 -64.06
C ALA A 139 -22.19 17.72 -64.07
N PHE A 140 -20.90 18.06 -63.91
CA PHE A 140 -20.08 18.76 -64.92
C PHE A 140 -18.58 18.73 -64.54
N VAL A 141 -17.76 18.88 -65.57
CA VAL A 141 -16.35 18.50 -65.74
C VAL A 141 -15.40 19.71 -65.76
N ASN A 142 -14.09 19.42 -65.68
CA ASN A 142 -12.89 20.19 -66.08
C ASN A 142 -12.29 21.15 -65.04
N ASP A 143 -10.98 21.38 -64.93
CA ASP A 143 -9.71 20.77 -65.40
C ASP A 143 -8.56 21.64 -64.81
N VAL A 144 -7.32 21.17 -64.87
CA VAL A 144 -6.03 21.92 -64.80
C VAL A 144 -5.32 22.11 -63.43
N THR A 145 -4.34 21.21 -63.18
CA THR A 145 -3.08 21.28 -62.37
C THR A 145 -2.12 22.42 -62.78
N PRO A 146 -0.93 22.64 -62.16
CA PRO A 146 -0.41 22.31 -60.80
C PRO A 146 0.38 23.48 -60.13
N GLN A 147 0.55 23.48 -58.80
CA GLN A 147 1.79 24.00 -58.19
C GLN A 147 2.01 23.44 -56.78
N ARG A 148 3.17 22.81 -56.61
CA ARG A 148 3.74 22.37 -55.33
C ARG A 148 4.04 23.59 -54.47
N ASP A 149 3.64 23.53 -53.21
CA ASP A 149 4.45 23.99 -52.09
C ASP A 149 4.18 23.06 -50.91
N ASP A 150 5.18 22.23 -50.62
CA ASP A 150 5.30 21.46 -49.39
C ASP A 150 5.44 22.43 -48.22
N PHE A 151 4.35 22.69 -47.51
CA PHE A 151 4.40 23.25 -46.16
C PHE A 151 3.58 22.36 -45.23
N LEU A 152 4.27 21.41 -44.60
CA LEU A 152 3.85 20.79 -43.35
C LEU A 152 3.69 21.89 -42.27
N PRO A 153 2.55 22.02 -41.59
CA PRO A 153 2.49 22.79 -40.37
C PRO A 153 2.97 21.90 -39.22
N SER A 154 4.26 21.97 -38.86
CA SER A 154 4.75 21.52 -37.56
C SER A 154 5.00 22.74 -36.68
N ALA A 155 3.97 23.19 -35.94
CA ALA A 155 4.10 24.31 -35.01
C ALA A 155 3.00 24.29 -33.92
N GLY A 156 2.79 23.13 -33.28
CA GLY A 156 1.83 23.00 -32.17
C GLY A 156 2.34 22.28 -30.91
N GLY A 157 3.33 21.39 -31.03
CA GLY A 157 3.78 20.53 -29.91
C GLY A 157 4.72 21.21 -28.91
N SER A 158 5.65 22.06 -29.37
CA SER A 158 6.71 22.64 -28.52
C SER A 158 6.16 23.38 -27.30
N SER A 159 5.14 24.25 -27.49
CA SER A 159 4.66 25.09 -26.39
C SER A 159 3.99 24.31 -25.26
N LYS A 160 3.33 23.18 -25.57
CA LYS A 160 2.67 22.35 -24.57
C LYS A 160 3.69 21.54 -23.77
N LEU A 161 4.65 20.93 -24.47
CA LEU A 161 5.76 20.22 -23.83
C LEU A 161 6.55 21.16 -22.91
N ASP A 162 6.86 22.37 -23.37
CA ASP A 162 7.56 23.40 -22.58
C ASP A 162 6.79 23.79 -21.29
N GLU A 163 5.46 23.86 -21.36
CA GLU A 163 4.62 24.12 -20.18
C GLU A 163 4.62 22.95 -19.19
N LEU A 164 4.55 21.71 -19.69
CA LEU A 164 4.61 20.51 -18.87
C LEU A 164 5.98 20.38 -18.19
N MET A 165 7.08 20.63 -18.91
CA MET A 165 8.44 20.62 -18.37
C MET A 165 8.63 21.66 -17.26
N LYS A 166 8.11 22.88 -17.43
CA LYS A 166 8.14 23.92 -16.38
C LYS A 166 7.39 23.47 -15.13
N LYS A 167 6.20 22.89 -15.30
CA LYS A 167 5.38 22.38 -14.18
C LYS A 167 6.10 21.25 -13.45
N GLN A 168 6.75 20.37 -14.18
CA GLN A 168 7.49 19.24 -13.62
C GLN A 168 8.71 19.70 -12.82
N ASN A 169 9.45 20.70 -13.30
CA ASN A 169 10.54 21.32 -12.53
C ASN A 169 10.05 21.92 -11.20
N LEU A 170 8.84 22.49 -11.17
CA LEU A 170 8.23 22.98 -9.93
C LEU A 170 7.87 21.83 -8.98
N ASN A 171 7.38 20.70 -9.49
CA ASN A 171 7.11 19.53 -8.68
C ASN A 171 8.39 18.94 -8.07
N PHE A 172 9.46 18.82 -8.86
CA PHE A 172 10.77 18.40 -8.36
C PHE A 172 11.28 19.31 -7.24
N LYS A 173 11.17 20.63 -7.39
CA LYS A 173 11.49 21.59 -6.32
C LYS A 173 10.61 21.38 -5.07
N ALA A 174 9.34 21.04 -5.24
CA ALA A 174 8.44 20.75 -4.11
C ALA A 174 8.80 19.44 -3.39
N LEU A 175 9.23 18.42 -4.13
CA LEU A 175 9.75 17.17 -3.59
C LEU A 175 11.00 17.42 -2.75
N LEU A 176 12.02 18.09 -3.31
CA LEU A 176 13.26 18.40 -2.60
C LEU A 176 13.04 19.21 -1.32
N ARG A 177 12.08 20.14 -1.32
CA ARG A 177 11.68 20.86 -0.09
C ARG A 177 11.09 19.93 0.97
N THR A 178 10.30 18.95 0.55
CA THR A 178 9.71 17.94 1.44
C THR A 178 10.79 17.04 2.01
N VAL A 179 11.68 16.53 1.15
CA VAL A 179 12.86 15.73 1.53
C VAL A 179 13.70 16.48 2.56
N SER A 180 14.08 17.73 2.27
CA SER A 180 14.90 18.56 3.16
C SER A 180 14.25 18.82 4.53
N LYS A 181 12.92 18.90 4.58
CA LYS A 181 12.17 19.08 5.85
C LYS A 181 12.02 17.79 6.65
N THR A 182 12.18 16.63 6.00
CA THR A 182 11.94 15.33 6.61
C THR A 182 13.18 14.88 7.37
N GLN A 183 13.25 15.26 8.65
CA GLN A 183 14.35 14.89 9.54
C GLN A 183 14.02 13.55 10.22
N VAL A 184 14.20 12.45 9.49
CA VAL A 184 13.81 11.10 9.92
C VAL A 184 14.42 10.71 11.27
N ASP A 185 15.66 11.14 11.55
CA ASP A 185 16.34 10.84 12.82
C ASP A 185 15.72 11.51 14.04
N LYS A 186 14.86 12.52 13.85
CA LYS A 186 14.11 13.18 14.94
C LYS A 186 12.71 12.59 15.15
N PHE A 187 12.33 11.59 14.36
CA PHE A 187 11.04 10.94 14.54
C PHE A 187 11.10 9.98 15.72
N GLU A 188 10.16 10.13 16.63
CA GLU A 188 10.07 9.32 17.85
C GLU A 188 8.89 8.35 17.77
N ASN A 189 7.81 8.75 17.10
CA ASN A 189 6.54 8.04 17.10
C ASN A 189 6.17 7.54 15.70
N HIS A 190 5.52 6.38 15.64
CA HIS A 190 5.08 5.74 14.40
C HIS A 190 4.31 6.68 13.45
N TRP A 191 3.41 7.52 13.98
CA TRP A 191 2.59 8.43 13.18
C TRP A 191 3.41 9.48 12.42
N GLN A 192 4.59 9.88 12.94
CA GLN A 192 5.47 10.86 12.29
C GLN A 192 6.06 10.27 11.00
N PHE A 193 6.49 9.00 11.06
CA PHE A 193 6.94 8.25 9.89
C PHE A 193 5.82 8.12 8.85
N GLU A 194 4.61 7.73 9.26
CA GLU A 194 3.49 7.61 8.33
C GLU A 194 3.10 8.95 7.69
N ASN A 195 3.15 10.04 8.46
CA ASN A 195 2.83 11.37 7.94
C ASN A 195 3.87 11.84 6.91
N ALA A 196 5.14 11.54 7.16
CA ALA A 196 6.21 11.78 6.20
C ALA A 196 6.00 10.96 4.93
N LEU A 197 5.70 9.66 5.03
CA LEU A 197 5.39 8.80 3.88
C LEU A 197 4.20 9.32 3.07
N ARG A 198 3.08 9.67 3.72
CA ARG A 198 1.90 10.24 3.04
C ARG A 198 2.24 11.54 2.30
N SER A 199 3.04 12.39 2.92
CA SER A 199 3.45 13.66 2.31
C SER A 199 4.36 13.41 1.09
N LEU A 200 5.26 12.45 1.20
CA LEU A 200 6.21 12.10 0.15
C LEU A 200 5.51 11.42 -1.04
N ASP A 201 4.67 10.41 -0.78
CA ASP A 201 3.85 9.70 -1.76
C ASP A 201 2.92 10.68 -2.52
N SER A 202 2.28 11.61 -1.81
CA SER A 202 1.46 12.65 -2.45
C SER A 202 2.25 13.54 -3.41
N ARG A 203 3.53 13.84 -3.12
CA ARG A 203 4.39 14.63 -4.01
C ARG A 203 4.86 13.83 -5.20
N TRP A 204 5.24 12.57 -4.98
CA TRP A 204 5.68 11.67 -6.04
C TRP A 204 4.58 11.37 -7.06
N ARG A 205 3.34 11.13 -6.61
CA ARG A 205 2.20 10.88 -7.51
C ARG A 205 1.97 11.99 -8.53
N GLU A 206 2.12 13.24 -8.14
CA GLU A 206 1.98 14.38 -9.06
C GLU A 206 3.12 14.45 -10.07
N ILE A 207 4.34 14.06 -9.67
CA ILE A 207 5.52 13.96 -10.52
C ILE A 207 5.34 12.83 -11.55
N ASP A 208 5.03 11.62 -11.07
CA ASP A 208 4.85 10.43 -11.89
C ASP A 208 3.72 10.62 -12.92
N LYS A 209 2.58 11.15 -12.48
CA LYS A 209 1.48 11.48 -13.39
C LYS A 209 1.90 12.43 -14.53
N LEU A 210 2.63 13.51 -14.20
CA LEU A 210 3.09 14.46 -15.19
C LEU A 210 4.20 13.90 -16.08
N HIS A 211 5.01 12.98 -15.57
CA HIS A 211 6.00 12.26 -16.37
C HIS A 211 5.31 11.49 -17.49
N TRP A 212 4.23 10.74 -17.21
CA TRP A 212 3.45 10.07 -18.25
C TRP A 212 2.80 11.03 -19.26
N GLU A 213 2.35 12.21 -18.81
CA GLU A 213 1.83 13.25 -19.71
C GLU A 213 2.93 13.83 -20.63
N ILE A 214 4.17 13.91 -20.14
CA ILE A 214 5.35 14.36 -20.89
C ILE A 214 5.80 13.30 -21.90
N GLU A 215 5.86 12.03 -21.49
CA GLU A 215 6.20 10.90 -22.37
C GLU A 215 5.23 10.81 -23.57
N GLY A 216 3.94 11.07 -23.35
CA GLY A 216 2.92 11.08 -24.40
C GLY A 216 3.05 12.21 -25.43
N GLU A 217 3.83 13.25 -25.14
CA GLU A 217 4.08 14.41 -26.01
C GLU A 217 5.50 14.40 -26.61
N ASN A 218 6.12 13.22 -26.77
CA ASN A 218 7.51 13.00 -27.21
C ASN A 218 8.59 13.48 -26.21
N GLY A 219 8.30 13.55 -24.92
CA GLY A 219 9.29 13.90 -23.89
C GLY A 219 10.43 12.90 -23.69
N SER A 220 10.31 11.69 -24.24
CA SER A 220 11.33 10.64 -24.19
C SER A 220 12.61 10.96 -24.98
N GLU A 221 12.57 11.96 -25.85
CA GLU A 221 13.71 12.42 -26.64
C GLU A 221 14.66 13.34 -25.83
N ASP A 222 14.19 13.91 -24.71
CA ASP A 222 15.00 14.78 -23.84
C ASP A 222 15.72 13.98 -22.75
N ILE A 223 16.95 13.55 -23.07
CA ILE A 223 17.82 12.79 -22.17
C ILE A 223 18.05 13.52 -20.83
N ASN A 224 18.18 14.85 -20.85
CA ASN A 224 18.44 15.64 -19.63
C ASN A 224 17.24 15.57 -18.67
N TYR A 225 16.03 15.67 -19.23
CA TYR A 225 14.82 15.49 -18.44
C TYR A 225 14.71 14.08 -17.85
N GLN A 226 15.03 13.04 -18.63
CA GLN A 226 14.99 11.65 -18.15
C GLN A 226 15.98 11.42 -17.00
N GLU A 227 17.23 11.87 -17.15
CA GLU A 227 18.24 11.80 -16.09
C GLU A 227 17.75 12.52 -14.82
N LEU A 228 17.21 13.73 -14.96
CA LEU A 228 16.68 14.50 -13.83
C LEU A 228 15.49 13.81 -13.15
N PHE A 229 14.60 13.17 -13.92
CA PHE A 229 13.50 12.38 -13.37
C PHE A 229 14.03 11.20 -12.56
N CYS A 230 14.98 10.45 -13.10
CA CYS A 230 15.62 9.33 -12.42
C CYS A 230 16.30 9.76 -11.10
N GLU A 231 17.05 10.87 -11.09
CA GLU A 231 17.65 11.40 -9.84
C GLU A 231 16.60 11.67 -8.75
N HIS A 232 15.45 12.21 -9.15
CA HIS A 232 14.34 12.47 -8.22
C HIS A 232 13.62 11.19 -7.79
N GLU A 233 13.53 10.19 -8.66
CA GLU A 233 13.01 8.86 -8.34
C GLU A 233 13.88 8.16 -7.30
N GLU A 234 15.20 8.15 -7.52
CA GLU A 234 16.17 7.61 -6.58
C GLU A 234 16.05 8.30 -5.21
N THR A 235 16.00 9.64 -5.18
CA THR A 235 15.81 10.41 -3.94
C THR A 235 14.51 10.03 -3.21
N TYR A 236 13.42 9.82 -3.95
CA TYR A 236 12.13 9.41 -3.39
C TYR A 236 12.20 8.00 -2.79
N ILE A 237 12.82 7.06 -3.50
CA ILE A 237 12.99 5.67 -3.07
C ILE A 237 13.88 5.60 -1.82
N GLU A 238 15.04 6.24 -1.84
CA GLU A 238 16.01 6.26 -0.74
C GLU A 238 15.38 6.80 0.56
N LEU A 239 14.65 7.92 0.47
CA LEU A 239 13.99 8.49 1.65
C LEU A 239 12.86 7.59 2.14
N THR A 240 12.08 6.98 1.24
CA THR A 240 11.02 6.03 1.58
C THR A 240 11.59 4.82 2.32
N GLU A 241 12.68 4.24 1.83
CA GLU A 241 13.38 3.12 2.47
C GLU A 241 13.95 3.51 3.83
N THR A 242 14.56 4.69 3.93
CA THR A 242 15.09 5.23 5.19
C THR A 242 14.00 5.39 6.23
N ILE A 243 12.86 5.99 5.87
CA ILE A 243 11.70 6.17 6.75
C ILE A 243 11.16 4.81 7.20
N ASN A 244 10.96 3.87 6.27
CA ASN A 244 10.44 2.55 6.59
C ASN A 244 11.39 1.81 7.54
N THR A 245 12.68 1.73 7.22
CA THR A 245 13.68 1.03 8.03
C THR A 245 13.72 1.55 9.47
N LYS A 246 13.73 2.88 9.64
CA LYS A 246 13.69 3.51 10.97
C LYS A 246 12.37 3.21 11.69
N MET A 247 11.23 3.28 10.99
CA MET A 247 9.92 2.95 11.54
C MET A 247 9.84 1.50 12.04
N TRP A 248 10.40 0.53 11.30
CA TRP A 248 10.50 -0.85 11.75
C TRP A 248 11.36 -0.97 13.00
N SER A 249 12.52 -0.31 13.04
CA SER A 249 13.39 -0.29 14.23
C SER A 249 12.69 0.28 15.46
N VAL A 250 11.87 1.33 15.32
CA VAL A 250 11.10 1.91 16.41
C VAL A 250 10.01 0.93 16.88
N LYS A 251 9.26 0.30 15.96
CA LYS A 251 8.27 -0.73 16.31
C LYS A 251 8.88 -1.94 17.01
N HIS A 252 10.07 -2.36 16.60
CA HIS A 252 10.79 -3.44 17.26
C HIS A 252 11.29 -3.01 18.63
N ARG A 253 11.77 -1.78 18.81
CA ARG A 253 12.13 -1.25 20.14
C ARG A 253 10.93 -1.21 21.08
N GLU A 254 9.75 -0.81 20.61
CA GLU A 254 8.51 -0.83 21.39
C GLU A 254 8.06 -2.25 21.78
N ARG A 255 8.27 -3.24 20.90
CA ARG A 255 7.83 -4.65 21.12
C ARG A 255 8.86 -5.52 21.83
N SER A 256 10.15 -5.25 21.66
CA SER A 256 11.27 -6.06 22.15
C SER A 256 11.97 -5.46 23.36
N ALA A 257 11.57 -4.24 23.80
CA ALA A 257 11.91 -3.79 25.14
C ALA A 257 11.40 -4.84 26.14
N PRO A 258 12.25 -5.34 27.06
CA PRO A 258 11.79 -6.25 28.10
C PRO A 258 10.61 -5.59 28.81
N GLN A 259 9.44 -6.23 28.79
CA GLN A 259 8.37 -5.84 29.70
C GLN A 259 8.86 -6.18 31.10
N MET A 260 9.51 -5.21 31.73
CA MET A 260 9.97 -5.32 33.11
C MET A 260 8.71 -5.50 33.95
N ASP A 261 8.45 -6.73 34.40
CA ASP A 261 7.22 -7.01 35.13
C ASP A 261 7.33 -6.40 36.52
N ILE A 262 6.66 -5.25 36.68
CA ILE A 262 6.60 -4.57 37.96
C ILE A 262 5.65 -5.38 38.86
N PRO A 263 6.11 -5.90 40.01
CA PRO A 263 5.25 -6.62 40.93
C PRO A 263 4.17 -5.69 41.51
N VAL A 264 2.99 -6.24 41.80
CA VAL A 264 1.87 -5.46 42.35
C VAL A 264 2.20 -5.00 43.77
N PHE A 265 2.06 -3.70 44.03
CA PHE A 265 2.30 -3.11 45.34
C PHE A 265 1.04 -3.11 46.20
N HIS A 266 1.08 -3.85 47.32
CA HIS A 266 -0.07 -4.01 48.20
C HIS A 266 -0.17 -2.97 49.35
N GLY A 267 0.77 -2.01 49.42
CA GLY A 267 0.80 -0.99 50.48
C GLY A 267 1.77 -1.26 51.64
N THR A 268 2.58 -2.32 51.58
CA THR A 268 3.59 -2.61 52.62
C THR A 268 4.81 -1.70 52.50
N TYR A 269 5.20 -1.03 53.59
CA TYR A 269 6.28 -0.05 53.58
C TYR A 269 7.64 -0.65 53.13
N ASP A 270 7.93 -1.90 53.51
CA ASP A 270 9.18 -2.58 53.18
C ASP A 270 9.41 -2.76 51.67
N HIS A 271 8.34 -2.88 50.90
CA HIS A 271 8.40 -3.05 49.44
C HIS A 271 8.25 -1.73 48.66
N TRP A 272 8.00 -0.61 49.34
CA TRP A 272 7.73 0.68 48.68
C TRP A 272 8.93 1.20 47.89
N VAL A 273 10.13 1.16 48.49
CA VAL A 273 11.35 1.65 47.84
C VAL A 273 11.63 0.86 46.56
N SER A 274 11.59 -0.48 46.65
CA SER A 274 11.80 -1.38 45.51
C SER A 274 10.76 -1.17 44.40
N PHE A 275 9.48 -1.03 44.76
CA PHE A 275 8.41 -0.75 43.79
C PHE A 275 8.61 0.62 43.12
N LYS A 276 8.87 1.67 43.91
CA LYS A 276 9.03 3.04 43.41
C LYS A 276 10.21 3.14 42.46
N ASP A 277 11.36 2.55 42.80
CA ASP A 277 12.56 2.61 41.97
C ASP A 277 12.33 1.85 40.66
N LEU A 278 11.72 0.66 40.72
CA LEU A 278 11.41 -0.13 39.52
C LEU A 278 10.37 0.54 38.63
N PHE A 279 9.31 1.12 39.22
CA PHE A 279 8.28 1.88 38.51
C PHE A 279 8.86 3.18 37.91
N SER A 280 9.76 3.84 38.62
CA SER A 280 10.39 5.07 38.13
C SER A 280 11.28 4.80 36.92
N GLU A 281 12.11 3.77 36.97
CA GLU A 281 12.97 3.38 35.84
C GLU A 281 12.17 2.84 34.65
N ALA A 282 11.13 2.02 34.87
CA ALA A 282 10.35 1.43 33.79
C ALA A 282 9.34 2.39 33.14
N ILE A 283 8.66 3.21 33.95
CA ILE A 283 7.46 3.95 33.54
C ILE A 283 7.65 5.46 33.65
N ASP A 284 8.15 5.95 34.80
CA ASP A 284 8.24 7.41 35.04
C ASP A 284 9.28 8.09 34.15
N LYS A 285 10.47 7.49 34.01
CA LYS A 285 11.57 8.01 33.19
C LYS A 285 11.43 7.71 31.71
N ASN A 286 10.43 6.92 31.31
CA ASN A 286 10.22 6.59 29.92
C ASN A 286 9.46 7.73 29.19
N PRO A 287 10.11 8.44 28.24
CA PRO A 287 9.46 9.54 27.52
C PRO A 287 8.41 9.08 26.51
N SER A 288 8.37 7.79 26.15
CA SER A 288 7.40 7.24 25.20
C SER A 288 6.04 6.92 25.85
N ILE A 289 5.90 7.09 27.17
CA ILE A 289 4.67 6.84 27.92
C ILE A 289 4.08 8.18 28.36
N SER A 290 2.85 8.48 27.93
CA SER A 290 2.16 9.71 28.33
C SER A 290 1.79 9.69 29.81
N ASN A 291 1.67 10.86 30.45
CA ASN A 291 1.30 10.97 31.86
C ASN A 291 -0.02 10.25 32.19
N ALA A 292 -1.01 10.29 31.29
CA ALA A 292 -2.26 9.53 31.43
C ALA A 292 -2.02 8.01 31.42
N GLN A 293 -1.13 7.51 30.57
CA GLN A 293 -0.74 6.10 30.57
C GLN A 293 0.06 5.75 31.85
N LYS A 294 0.91 6.65 32.34
CA LYS A 294 1.65 6.43 33.60
C LYS A 294 0.71 6.25 34.79
N ILE A 295 -0.33 7.09 34.93
CA ILE A 295 -1.31 6.90 36.01
C ILE A 295 -2.16 5.64 35.82
N GLN A 296 -2.47 5.25 34.58
CA GLN A 296 -3.13 3.98 34.29
C GLN A 296 -2.27 2.78 34.72
N PHE A 297 -0.96 2.79 34.42
CA PHE A 297 -0.01 1.78 34.88
C PHE A 297 0.15 1.77 36.39
N LEU A 298 0.18 2.96 37.02
CA LEU A 298 0.24 3.06 38.47
C LEU A 298 -0.97 2.37 39.11
N LYS A 299 -2.19 2.71 38.66
CA LYS A 299 -3.43 2.09 39.16
C LYS A 299 -3.51 0.59 38.91
N SER A 300 -2.92 0.06 37.83
CA SER A 300 -2.92 -1.38 37.56
C SER A 300 -1.87 -2.16 38.35
N LYS A 301 -0.85 -1.48 38.90
CA LYS A 301 0.24 -2.08 39.66
C LYS A 301 0.19 -1.77 41.16
N VAL A 302 -0.86 -1.12 41.66
CA VAL A 302 -1.18 -1.05 43.09
C VAL A 302 -2.45 -1.84 43.41
N ALA A 303 -2.49 -2.47 44.59
CA ALA A 303 -3.65 -3.20 45.08
C ALA A 303 -3.81 -2.98 46.59
N GLY A 304 -4.97 -3.32 47.14
CA GLY A 304 -5.21 -3.27 48.58
C GLY A 304 -5.24 -1.85 49.14
N GLU A 305 -4.48 -1.57 50.19
CA GLU A 305 -4.54 -0.28 50.87
C GLU A 305 -4.01 0.87 50.00
N ALA A 306 -2.97 0.61 49.21
CA ALA A 306 -2.41 1.59 48.28
C ALA A 306 -3.40 1.96 47.16
N GLU A 307 -4.16 0.98 46.66
CA GLU A 307 -5.20 1.22 45.64
C GLU A 307 -6.33 2.10 46.20
N ARG A 308 -6.80 1.83 47.42
CA ARG A 308 -7.87 2.62 48.06
C ARG A 308 -7.51 4.10 48.16
N LEU A 309 -6.24 4.41 48.43
CA LEU A 309 -5.76 5.79 48.52
C LEU A 309 -5.81 6.52 47.18
N ILE A 310 -5.50 5.85 46.07
CA ILE A 310 -5.43 6.49 44.74
C ILE A 310 -6.65 6.25 43.85
N HIS A 311 -7.63 5.46 44.32
CA HIS A 311 -8.78 5.04 43.52
C HIS A 311 -9.56 6.21 42.92
N HIS A 312 -9.73 7.28 43.70
CA HIS A 312 -10.47 8.49 43.34
C HIS A 312 -9.78 9.36 42.27
N LEU A 313 -8.48 9.13 42.00
CA LEU A 313 -7.76 9.85 40.95
C LEU A 313 -8.21 9.34 39.58
N GLN A 314 -8.68 10.27 38.74
CA GLN A 314 -9.05 9.95 37.36
C GLN A 314 -7.81 9.74 36.49
N ILE A 315 -7.92 8.87 35.49
CA ILE A 315 -6.86 8.65 34.50
C ILE A 315 -6.81 9.89 33.61
N SER A 316 -5.98 10.86 33.98
CA SER A 316 -5.72 12.10 33.25
C SER A 316 -4.23 12.44 33.36
N SER A 317 -3.70 13.12 32.34
CA SER A 317 -2.33 13.62 32.33
C SER A 317 -2.01 14.57 33.49
N ASP A 318 -3.03 15.26 34.00
CA ASP A 318 -2.90 16.24 35.08
C ASP A 318 -2.73 15.59 36.45
N ASN A 319 -3.30 14.39 36.65
CA ASN A 319 -3.35 13.73 37.95
C ASN A 319 -2.10 12.89 38.27
N TYR A 320 -1.11 12.84 37.36
CA TYR A 320 0.14 12.09 37.56
C TYR A 320 1.24 12.90 38.26
N LYS A 321 1.24 14.23 38.12
CA LYS A 321 2.24 15.13 38.71
C LYS A 321 1.90 15.50 40.15
#